data_AF-A0A5P8JWU9-F1
#
_entry.id   AF-A0A5P8JWU9-F1
#
_cell.length_a   1.000
_cell.length_b   1.000
_cell.length_c   1.000
_cell.angle_alpha   90.00
_cell.angle_beta   90.00
_cell.angle_gamma   90.00
#
_symmetry.space_group_name_H-M   'P 1'
#
loop_
_entity.id
_entity.type
_entity.pdbx_description
1 polymer ?
#
loop_
_entity_poly.entity_id
_entity_poly.type
_entity_poly.pdbx_seq_one_letter_code
_entity_poly.pdbx_strand_id
1 'polypeptide(L)'
;MAAMAVVVTSTALMLGTPGISSAAPAAAPSLRAYGITGDGTLMAAFWTDRADVLNWVRAVTGLSGDTGLIGIDFRVQNRVLYGVGNKGGIYTITIPTGSQDVVVTKVSQLQYALAGANFGVDFNPAADRLRVISDNGQNLRHNLNDHTTIQDLNLTTPPIEGTTKGVSAAAYTNNDLDGSTATTLFDINTTTDQVVIQSPANNGTLAPTGNLGLDAQINAGMDIYSTLSGGKTVDNTAFASLTAYGASTPSLYTVNVFTGQATLVNDAAKSKFPLNITDVAVSLTGS
;
A
#
# COMPACT_ATOMS: atom_id res chain seq x y z
N MET A 1 -37.52 -38.39 -68.14
CA MET A 1 -37.34 -38.32 -66.67
C MET A 1 -35.89 -37.96 -66.41
N ALA A 2 -35.62 -36.71 -66.05
CA ALA A 2 -34.28 -36.23 -65.72
C ALA A 2 -34.41 -35.22 -64.58
N ALA A 3 -33.76 -35.50 -63.45
CA ALA A 3 -33.43 -34.51 -62.42
C ALA A 3 -32.31 -35.09 -61.53
N MET A 4 -31.08 -34.61 -61.74
CA MET A 4 -30.33 -33.70 -60.85
C MET A 4 -29.64 -34.41 -59.68
N ALA A 5 -28.34 -34.69 -59.87
CA ALA A 5 -27.41 -35.06 -58.81
C ALA A 5 -26.90 -33.78 -58.13
N VAL A 6 -27.12 -33.67 -56.82
CA VAL A 6 -26.58 -32.61 -55.98
C VAL A 6 -25.17 -33.03 -55.55
N VAL A 7 -24.16 -32.26 -55.97
CA VAL A 7 -22.79 -32.37 -55.47
C VAL A 7 -22.65 -31.42 -54.29
N VAL A 8 -22.34 -31.95 -53.10
CA VAL A 8 -22.03 -31.15 -51.91
C VAL A 8 -20.53 -31.04 -51.80
N THR A 9 -19.98 -29.84 -51.97
CA THR A 9 -18.58 -29.51 -51.72
C THR A 9 -18.40 -29.07 -50.27
N SER A 10 -17.80 -29.92 -49.45
CA SER A 10 -17.43 -29.60 -48.07
C SER A 10 -16.21 -28.67 -48.08
N THR A 11 -16.39 -27.39 -47.76
CA THR A 11 -15.27 -26.47 -47.49
C THR A 11 -14.87 -26.63 -46.03
N ALA A 12 -13.69 -27.17 -45.75
CA ALA A 12 -13.14 -27.24 -44.40
C ALA A 12 -12.62 -25.85 -43.99
N LEU A 13 -13.33 -25.19 -43.09
CA LEU A 13 -12.89 -23.94 -42.46
C LEU A 13 -11.93 -24.29 -41.31
N MET A 14 -10.62 -24.08 -41.50
CA MET A 14 -9.66 -24.16 -40.40
C MET A 14 -9.83 -22.92 -39.52
N LEU A 15 -10.51 -23.07 -38.38
CA LEU A 15 -10.49 -22.06 -37.31
C LEU A 15 -9.10 -22.07 -36.65
N GLY A 16 -8.27 -21.08 -36.98
CA GLY A 16 -7.06 -20.80 -36.21
C GLY A 16 -7.46 -20.38 -34.80
N THR A 17 -6.98 -21.10 -33.79
CA THR A 17 -7.10 -20.68 -32.39
C THR A 17 -6.32 -19.37 -32.21
N PRO A 18 -6.94 -18.28 -31.71
CA PRO A 18 -6.17 -17.11 -31.34
C PRO A 18 -5.21 -17.52 -30.22
N GLY A 19 -3.91 -17.44 -30.51
CA GLY A 19 -2.88 -17.62 -29.50
C GLY A 19 -3.08 -16.60 -28.39
N ILE A 20 -3.28 -17.08 -27.17
CA ILE A 20 -3.26 -16.23 -25.97
C ILE A 20 -1.78 -15.88 -25.75
N SER A 21 -1.30 -14.84 -26.42
CA SER A 21 -0.03 -14.22 -26.06
C SER A 21 -0.25 -13.53 -24.72
N SER A 22 0.13 -14.19 -23.62
CA SER A 22 0.27 -13.50 -22.33
C SER A 22 1.40 -12.48 -22.49
N ALA A 23 1.04 -11.20 -22.64
CA ALA A 23 2.01 -10.12 -22.51
C ALA A 23 2.72 -10.31 -21.17
N ALA A 24 4.06 -10.33 -21.19
CA ALA A 24 4.82 -10.29 -19.95
C ALA A 24 4.34 -9.08 -19.13
N PRO A 25 4.19 -9.20 -17.79
CA PRO A 25 3.87 -8.06 -16.96
C PRO A 25 4.85 -6.93 -17.27
N ALA A 26 4.34 -5.70 -17.42
CA ALA A 26 5.21 -4.54 -17.57
C ALA A 26 6.13 -4.47 -16.34
N ALA A 27 7.42 -4.20 -16.57
CA ALA A 27 8.37 -4.02 -15.47
C ALA A 27 7.87 -2.91 -14.54
N ALA A 28 7.96 -3.12 -13.22
CA ALA A 28 7.56 -2.10 -12.27
C ALA A 28 8.44 -0.84 -12.45
N PRO A 29 7.88 0.37 -12.30
CA PRO A 29 8.67 1.59 -12.41
C PRO A 29 9.75 1.62 -11.32
N SER A 30 10.92 2.17 -11.65
CA SER A 30 12.00 2.43 -10.68
C SER A 30 11.74 3.76 -9.99
N LEU A 31 11.20 3.70 -8.78
CA LEU A 31 10.82 4.85 -7.97
C LEU A 31 11.57 4.81 -6.64
N ARG A 32 12.00 5.97 -6.17
CA ARG A 32 12.57 6.10 -4.83
C ARG A 32 11.50 5.74 -3.80
N ALA A 33 11.82 4.81 -2.92
CA ALA A 33 10.94 4.44 -1.81
C ALA A 33 11.73 4.30 -0.51
N TYR A 34 10.98 4.33 0.58
CA TYR A 34 11.45 4.19 1.94
C TYR A 34 10.64 3.10 2.62
N GLY A 35 11.22 2.46 3.63
CA GLY A 35 10.51 1.49 4.44
C GLY A 35 11.07 1.40 5.84
N ILE A 36 10.28 0.87 6.76
CA ILE A 36 10.66 0.65 8.15
C ILE A 36 10.66 -0.85 8.48
N THR A 37 11.52 -1.26 9.40
CA THR A 37 11.49 -2.63 9.91
C THR A 37 10.27 -2.87 10.79
N GLY A 38 9.83 -4.13 10.93
CA GLY A 38 8.64 -4.47 11.72
C GLY A 38 8.68 -4.12 13.21
N ASP A 39 9.85 -3.82 13.78
CA ASP A 39 9.99 -3.26 15.13
C ASP A 39 10.01 -1.72 15.15
N GLY A 40 10.04 -1.09 13.98
CA GLY A 40 10.01 0.36 13.80
C GLY A 40 11.32 1.07 14.16
N THR A 41 12.42 0.34 14.37
CA THR A 41 13.68 0.92 14.89
C THR A 41 14.68 1.25 13.79
N LEU A 42 14.55 0.63 12.62
CA LEU A 42 15.35 0.92 11.44
C LEU A 42 14.48 1.43 10.30
N MET A 43 15.06 2.30 9.50
CA MET A 43 14.49 2.74 8.24
C MET A 43 15.50 2.47 7.12
N ALA A 44 14.99 2.22 5.92
CA ALA A 44 15.78 2.01 4.72
C ALA A 44 15.26 2.86 3.56
N ALA A 45 16.13 3.17 2.61
CA ALA A 45 15.73 3.59 1.28
C ALA A 45 16.11 2.54 0.25
N PHE A 46 15.30 2.42 -0.79
CA PHE A 46 15.51 1.50 -1.90
C PHE A 46 14.91 2.09 -3.19
N TRP A 47 15.02 1.34 -4.27
CA TRP A 47 14.29 1.58 -5.51
C TRP A 47 13.24 0.49 -5.67
N THR A 48 12.01 0.85 -6.02
CA THR A 48 10.89 -0.10 -6.12
C THR A 48 11.16 -1.24 -7.09
N ASP A 49 11.99 -1.06 -8.12
CA ASP A 49 12.36 -2.12 -9.07
C ASP A 49 13.44 -3.08 -8.55
N ARG A 50 14.09 -2.77 -7.42
CA ARG A 50 15.23 -3.49 -6.81
C ARG A 50 15.18 -3.45 -5.27
N ALA A 51 14.11 -4.00 -4.69
CA ALA A 51 13.92 -4.12 -3.24
C ALA A 51 14.99 -5.00 -2.54
N ASP A 52 15.67 -5.86 -3.30
CA ASP A 52 16.80 -6.67 -2.84
C ASP A 52 18.03 -5.85 -2.43
N VAL A 53 18.15 -4.62 -2.94
CA VAL A 53 19.28 -3.72 -2.68
C VAL A 53 18.80 -2.47 -1.96
N LEU A 54 19.11 -2.38 -0.67
CA LEU A 54 18.86 -1.18 0.13
C LEU A 54 19.97 -0.16 -0.12
N ASN A 55 19.61 1.06 -0.55
CA ASN A 55 20.54 2.16 -0.75
C ASN A 55 21.17 2.61 0.57
N TRP A 56 20.40 2.58 1.65
CA TRP A 56 20.90 2.72 3.02
C TRP A 56 19.94 2.06 4.00
N VAL A 57 20.47 1.75 5.18
CA VAL A 57 19.73 1.35 6.38
C VAL A 57 20.30 2.14 7.55
N ARG A 58 19.43 2.76 8.34
CA ARG A 58 19.80 3.69 9.42
C ARG A 58 18.86 3.53 10.61
N ALA A 59 19.38 3.80 11.81
CA ALA A 59 18.54 3.79 13.00
C ALA A 59 17.57 4.98 13.01
N VAL A 60 16.40 4.77 13.58
CA VAL A 60 15.42 5.82 13.86
C VAL A 60 15.73 6.41 15.24
N THR A 61 16.01 7.71 15.28
CA THR A 61 16.36 8.44 16.51
C THR A 61 15.48 9.67 16.69
N GLY A 62 15.35 10.17 17.93
CA GLY A 62 14.51 11.35 18.24
C GLY A 62 13.07 11.04 18.63
N LEU A 63 12.70 9.75 18.75
CA LEU A 63 11.42 9.33 19.31
C LEU A 63 11.25 9.84 20.75
N SER A 64 10.05 10.29 21.09
CA SER A 64 9.72 10.87 22.40
C SER A 64 8.45 10.25 22.97
N GLY A 65 8.64 9.29 23.89
CA GLY A 65 7.58 8.48 24.49
C GLY A 65 7.18 7.23 23.68
N ASP A 66 7.55 7.20 22.40
CA ASP A 66 7.45 6.05 21.51
C ASP A 66 8.81 5.32 21.45
N THR A 67 8.82 4.04 21.08
CA THR A 67 10.05 3.22 20.96
C THR A 67 10.31 2.70 19.55
N GLY A 68 9.37 2.86 18.64
CA GLY A 68 9.48 2.50 17.23
C GLY A 68 8.34 3.11 16.42
N LEU A 69 8.53 3.23 15.12
CA LEU A 69 7.49 3.62 14.17
C LEU A 69 6.59 2.42 13.83
N ILE A 70 5.30 2.65 13.63
CA ILE A 70 4.31 1.65 13.19
C ILE A 70 3.90 1.84 11.73
N GLY A 71 4.19 3.00 11.14
CA GLY A 71 3.96 3.27 9.72
C GLY A 71 4.46 4.65 9.32
N ILE A 72 4.69 4.86 8.03
CA ILE A 72 5.23 6.08 7.42
C ILE A 72 4.48 6.43 6.14
N ASP A 73 4.34 7.73 5.84
CA ASP A 73 3.80 8.20 4.56
C ASP A 73 4.13 9.68 4.31
N PHE A 74 4.14 10.09 3.03
CA PHE A 74 4.31 11.46 2.61
C PHE A 74 3.00 12.26 2.66
N ARG A 75 3.01 13.35 3.42
CA ARG A 75 1.91 14.32 3.38
C ARG A 75 2.02 15.20 2.14
N VAL A 76 1.15 15.01 1.16
CA VAL A 76 1.17 15.70 -0.14
C VAL A 76 1.16 17.24 -0.01
N GLN A 77 0.49 17.80 1.00
CA GLN A 77 0.35 19.25 1.20
C GLN A 77 1.69 19.95 1.47
N ASN A 78 2.65 19.27 2.09
CA ASN A 78 3.96 19.85 2.41
C ASN A 78 5.16 19.02 1.91
N ARG A 79 4.91 17.86 1.30
CA ARG A 79 5.92 16.93 0.76
C ARG A 79 6.90 16.40 1.80
N VAL A 80 6.51 16.43 3.08
CA VAL A 80 7.33 15.90 4.17
C VAL A 80 6.92 14.46 4.43
N LEU A 81 7.92 13.60 4.66
CA LEU A 81 7.69 12.24 5.15
C LEU A 81 7.34 12.29 6.63
N TYR A 82 6.27 11.61 7.00
CA TYR A 82 5.83 11.46 8.38
C TYR A 82 5.93 10.02 8.84
N GLY A 83 5.95 9.83 10.16
CA GLY A 83 5.77 8.53 10.78
C GLY A 83 4.88 8.60 12.00
N VAL A 84 4.21 7.50 12.31
CA VAL A 84 3.45 7.32 13.56
C VAL A 84 4.22 6.35 14.45
N GLY A 85 4.40 6.72 15.71
CA GLY A 85 5.05 5.89 16.73
C GLY A 85 4.09 4.91 17.41
N ASN A 86 4.64 3.88 18.04
CA ASN A 86 3.88 2.81 18.70
C ASN A 86 3.10 3.21 19.97
N LYS A 87 3.18 4.46 20.40
CA LYS A 87 2.33 5.12 21.42
C LYS A 87 1.53 6.29 20.84
N GLY A 88 1.43 6.37 19.51
CA GLY A 88 0.64 7.35 18.78
C GLY A 88 1.29 8.72 18.63
N GLY A 89 2.58 8.87 18.92
CA GLY A 89 3.29 10.10 18.54
C GLY A 89 3.33 10.25 17.03
N ILE A 90 3.12 11.45 16.51
CA ILE A 90 3.24 11.72 15.06
C ILE A 90 4.48 12.57 14.85
N TYR A 91 5.31 12.14 13.91
CA TYR A 91 6.64 12.67 13.69
C TYR A 91 6.83 13.10 12.25
N THR A 92 7.55 14.20 12.04
CA THR A 92 8.20 14.46 10.74
C THR A 92 9.53 13.72 10.70
N ILE A 93 9.88 13.18 9.54
CA ILE A 93 11.10 12.39 9.31
C ILE A 93 12.06 13.18 8.42
N THR A 94 13.29 13.36 8.90
CA THR A 94 14.37 13.94 8.08
C THR A 94 15.13 12.81 7.37
N ILE A 95 15.07 12.80 6.04
CA ILE A 95 15.78 11.81 5.22
C ILE A 95 17.28 12.10 5.25
N PRO A 96 18.13 11.11 5.60
CA PRO A 96 19.58 11.33 5.72
C PRO A 96 20.21 11.52 4.33
N THR A 97 21.15 12.48 4.24
CA THR A 97 21.93 12.75 3.03
C THR A 97 23.33 12.09 3.05
N GLY A 98 23.64 11.33 4.11
CA GLY A 98 24.96 10.70 4.30
C GLY A 98 24.93 9.50 5.25
N SER A 99 25.92 9.43 6.15
CA SER A 99 26.06 8.31 7.10
C SER A 99 25.30 8.50 8.41
N GLN A 100 24.58 9.62 8.57
CA GLN A 100 23.81 9.92 9.78
C GLN A 100 22.58 9.02 9.89
N ASP A 101 22.13 8.82 11.13
CA ASP A 101 20.86 8.15 11.42
C ASP A 101 19.65 8.97 10.97
N VAL A 102 18.50 8.31 10.86
CA VAL A 102 17.22 8.99 10.61
C VAL A 102 16.83 9.74 11.87
N VAL A 103 16.52 11.02 11.73
CA VAL A 103 16.04 11.86 12.83
C VAL A 103 14.55 12.11 12.65
N VAL A 104 13.77 11.76 13.67
CA VAL A 104 12.34 12.04 13.75
C VAL A 104 12.08 13.13 14.78
N THR A 105 11.15 14.04 14.48
CA THR A 105 10.76 15.13 15.39
C THR A 105 9.27 15.05 15.65
N LYS A 106 8.88 14.91 16.93
CA LYS A 106 7.47 14.82 17.32
C LYS A 106 6.78 16.15 17.06
N VAL A 107 5.69 16.12 16.29
CA VAL A 107 4.91 17.30 15.91
C VAL A 107 3.45 17.21 16.33
N SER A 108 2.96 16.02 16.67
CA SER A 108 1.60 15.83 17.17
C SER A 108 1.50 14.52 17.97
N GLN A 109 0.31 14.25 18.49
CA GLN A 109 0.00 13.06 19.28
C GLN A 109 -1.43 12.61 18.98
N LEU A 110 -1.62 11.32 18.73
CA LEU A 110 -2.96 10.73 18.66
C LEU A 110 -3.65 10.83 20.02
N GLN A 111 -4.91 11.27 20.03
CA GLN A 111 -5.72 11.39 21.25
C GLN A 111 -6.33 10.07 21.72
N TYR A 112 -6.26 9.04 20.88
CA TYR A 112 -6.71 7.68 21.17
C TYR A 112 -5.52 6.74 21.20
N ALA A 113 -5.52 5.80 22.15
CA ALA A 113 -4.51 4.76 22.19
C ALA A 113 -4.64 3.84 20.96
N LEU A 114 -3.51 3.39 20.44
CA LEU A 114 -3.46 2.39 19.38
C LEU A 114 -3.95 1.05 19.91
N ALA A 115 -4.87 0.42 19.19
CA ALA A 115 -5.44 -0.88 19.53
C ALA A 115 -5.17 -1.86 18.37
N GLY A 116 -4.41 -2.92 18.64
CA GLY A 116 -3.93 -3.85 17.61
C GLY A 116 -2.42 -4.02 17.69
N ALA A 117 -1.86 -4.78 16.76
CA ALA A 117 -0.42 -5.03 16.65
C ALA A 117 0.16 -4.58 15.30
N ASN A 118 -0.64 -4.61 14.23
CA ASN A 118 -0.22 -4.24 12.88
C ASN A 118 -1.13 -3.12 12.36
N PHE A 119 -0.55 -2.15 11.66
CA PHE A 119 -1.20 -0.87 11.37
C PHE A 119 -0.91 -0.40 9.95
N GLY A 120 -1.95 0.13 9.29
CA GLY A 120 -1.80 0.91 8.07
C GLY A 120 -1.82 2.41 8.40
N VAL A 121 -0.92 3.18 7.80
CA VAL A 121 -0.76 4.62 8.04
C VAL A 121 -0.62 5.33 6.70
N ASP A 122 -1.51 6.27 6.39
CA ASP A 122 -1.48 6.95 5.09
C ASP A 122 -2.18 8.33 5.14
N PHE A 123 -1.70 9.30 4.36
CA PHE A 123 -2.36 10.59 4.21
C PHE A 123 -3.37 10.58 3.07
N ASN A 124 -4.59 11.03 3.37
CA ASN A 124 -5.52 11.38 2.31
C ASN A 124 -5.14 12.76 1.71
N PRO A 125 -4.73 12.85 0.43
CA PRO A 125 -4.34 14.11 -0.19
C PRO A 125 -5.49 15.11 -0.37
N ALA A 126 -6.71 14.64 -0.63
CA ALA A 126 -7.87 15.52 -0.79
C ALA A 126 -8.40 16.07 0.55
N ALA A 127 -8.38 15.25 1.60
CA ALA A 127 -8.89 15.62 2.92
C ALA A 127 -7.84 16.28 3.82
N ASP A 128 -6.54 16.14 3.49
CA ASP A 128 -5.42 16.53 4.34
C ASP A 128 -5.54 15.92 5.75
N ARG A 129 -5.75 14.59 5.80
CA ARG A 129 -5.92 13.83 7.05
C ARG A 129 -5.05 12.59 7.03
N LEU A 130 -4.37 12.35 8.15
CA LEU A 130 -3.65 11.10 8.40
C LEU A 130 -4.65 10.03 8.83
N ARG A 131 -4.71 8.92 8.12
CA ARG A 131 -5.47 7.71 8.49
C ARG A 131 -4.53 6.76 9.24
N VAL A 132 -5.04 6.16 10.31
CA VAL A 132 -4.39 5.04 11.00
C VAL A 132 -5.42 3.96 11.22
N ILE A 133 -5.22 2.80 10.59
CA ILE A 133 -6.06 1.60 10.81
C ILE A 133 -5.26 0.50 11.49
N SER A 134 -5.94 -0.54 11.97
CA SER A 134 -5.25 -1.69 12.58
C SER A 134 -5.90 -3.03 12.30
N ASP A 135 -5.12 -4.08 12.51
CA ASP A 135 -5.54 -5.49 12.48
C ASP A 135 -6.64 -5.81 13.50
N ASN A 136 -6.87 -4.95 14.49
CA ASN A 136 -7.98 -5.04 15.43
C ASN A 136 -9.25 -4.31 14.96
N GLY A 137 -9.24 -3.74 13.75
CA GLY A 137 -10.33 -2.99 13.13
C GLY A 137 -10.47 -1.56 13.64
N GLN A 138 -9.44 -1.01 14.29
CA GLN A 138 -9.43 0.40 14.66
C GLN A 138 -9.36 1.26 13.39
N ASN A 139 -10.01 2.42 13.43
CA ASN A 139 -10.07 3.35 12.30
C ASN A 139 -9.98 4.79 12.82
N LEU A 140 -8.78 5.36 12.82
CA LEU A 140 -8.52 6.71 13.30
C LEU A 140 -8.24 7.65 12.13
N ARG A 141 -8.68 8.90 12.24
CA ARG A 141 -8.19 9.98 11.40
C ARG A 141 -7.69 11.14 12.24
N HIS A 142 -6.55 11.69 11.88
CA HIS A 142 -5.93 12.80 12.57
C HIS A 142 -5.76 14.01 11.65
N ASN A 143 -6.03 15.19 12.20
CA ASN A 143 -5.85 16.46 11.53
C ASN A 143 -4.61 17.16 12.09
N LEU A 144 -3.56 17.29 11.28
CA LEU A 144 -2.34 17.98 11.71
C LEU A 144 -2.48 19.50 11.81
N ASN A 145 -3.55 20.10 11.26
CA ASN A 145 -3.72 21.55 11.32
C ASN A 145 -4.28 22.04 12.67
N ASP A 146 -5.01 21.18 13.38
CA ASP A 146 -5.56 21.48 14.71
C ASP A 146 -5.18 20.45 15.79
N HIS A 147 -4.37 19.46 15.44
CA HIS A 147 -3.88 18.40 16.33
C HIS A 147 -4.99 17.54 16.97
N THR A 148 -6.12 17.37 16.28
CA THR A 148 -7.22 16.53 16.76
C THR A 148 -7.24 15.15 16.09
N THR A 149 -7.59 14.11 16.86
CA THR A 149 -7.86 12.76 16.36
C THR A 149 -9.34 12.47 16.53
N ILE A 150 -9.95 11.85 15.51
CA ILE A 150 -11.27 11.27 15.61
C ILE A 150 -11.14 9.76 15.42
N GLN A 151 -11.75 9.01 16.34
CA GLN A 151 -12.02 7.59 16.14
C GLN A 151 -13.30 7.46 15.33
N ASP A 152 -13.17 7.08 14.07
CA ASP A 152 -14.28 6.77 13.19
C ASP A 152 -14.86 5.39 13.56
N LEU A 153 -15.92 4.97 12.85
CA LEU A 153 -16.48 3.63 13.06
C LEU A 153 -15.43 2.56 12.77
N ASN A 154 -15.41 1.51 13.60
CA ASN A 154 -14.55 0.35 13.42
C ASN A 154 -14.74 -0.26 12.03
N LEU A 155 -13.69 -0.89 11.53
CA LEU A 155 -13.73 -1.59 10.25
C LEU A 155 -14.75 -2.73 10.29
N THR A 156 -15.56 -2.85 9.23
CA THR A 156 -16.57 -3.89 9.05
C THR A 156 -16.62 -4.33 7.59
N THR A 157 -16.91 -5.60 7.33
CA THR A 157 -17.05 -6.15 5.97
C THR A 157 -18.47 -6.69 5.78
N PRO A 158 -19.49 -5.84 5.59
CA PRO A 158 -20.86 -6.29 5.39
C PRO A 158 -20.97 -7.32 4.26
N PRO A 159 -21.84 -8.33 4.38
CA PRO A 159 -22.82 -8.52 5.46
C PRO A 159 -22.26 -9.22 6.71
N ILE A 160 -20.95 -9.46 6.81
CA ILE A 160 -20.35 -10.09 7.99
C ILE A 160 -20.54 -9.18 9.20
N GLU A 161 -21.16 -9.72 10.25
CA GLU A 161 -21.40 -8.98 11.48
C GLU A 161 -20.13 -8.83 12.31
N GLY A 162 -20.02 -7.68 13.00
CA GLY A 162 -18.92 -7.39 13.92
C GLY A 162 -17.73 -6.68 13.26
N THR A 163 -16.71 -6.42 14.06
CA THR A 163 -15.50 -5.72 13.62
C THR A 163 -14.60 -6.66 12.82
N THR A 164 -14.26 -6.24 11.60
CA THR A 164 -13.29 -6.94 10.75
C THR A 164 -11.90 -6.88 11.39
N LYS A 165 -11.20 -8.02 11.35
CA LYS A 165 -9.83 -8.17 11.84
C LYS A 165 -8.87 -8.42 10.68
N GLY A 166 -7.58 -8.25 10.95
CA GLY A 166 -6.50 -8.54 10.01
C GLY A 166 -6.27 -7.50 8.92
N VAL A 167 -6.84 -6.31 9.03
CA VAL A 167 -6.59 -5.22 8.09
C VAL A 167 -5.35 -4.45 8.54
N SER A 168 -4.22 -4.65 7.87
CA SER A 168 -2.91 -4.19 8.38
C SER A 168 -2.17 -3.22 7.47
N ALA A 169 -2.67 -2.94 6.25
CA ALA A 169 -2.11 -1.93 5.36
C ALA A 169 -3.22 -1.07 4.75
N ALA A 170 -2.93 0.20 4.44
CA ALA A 170 -3.89 1.15 3.87
C ALA A 170 -3.14 2.13 2.97
N ALA A 171 -3.74 2.52 1.84
CA ALA A 171 -3.18 3.55 0.95
C ALA A 171 -4.27 4.27 0.14
N TYR A 172 -4.18 5.60 0.06
CA TYR A 172 -5.04 6.42 -0.78
C TYR A 172 -4.49 6.57 -2.20
N THR A 173 -5.39 6.52 -3.18
CA THR A 173 -5.04 6.90 -4.56
C THR A 173 -4.92 8.41 -4.70
N ASN A 174 -4.30 8.84 -5.81
CA ASN A 174 -4.32 10.21 -6.31
C ASN A 174 -3.62 11.23 -5.39
N ASN A 175 -2.33 11.00 -5.18
CA ASN A 175 -1.39 11.88 -4.47
C ASN A 175 -1.09 13.18 -5.25
N ASP A 176 -2.13 13.98 -5.49
CA ASP A 176 -2.11 15.30 -6.11
C ASP A 176 -2.82 16.35 -5.22
N LEU A 177 -2.85 17.61 -5.67
CA LEU A 177 -3.58 18.70 -4.99
C LEU A 177 -4.62 19.35 -5.92
N ASP A 178 -5.05 18.64 -6.96
CA ASP A 178 -6.06 19.15 -7.88
C ASP A 178 -7.45 19.05 -7.22
N GLY A 179 -8.14 20.18 -7.05
CA GLY A 179 -9.45 20.23 -6.39
C GLY A 179 -10.58 19.48 -7.12
N SER A 180 -10.32 18.98 -8.34
CA SER A 180 -11.22 18.11 -9.10
C SER A 180 -10.92 16.61 -8.93
N THR A 181 -9.83 16.27 -8.23
CA THR A 181 -9.43 14.88 -7.97
C THR A 181 -9.91 14.44 -6.59
N ALA A 182 -10.60 13.30 -6.52
CA ALA A 182 -10.98 12.64 -5.28
C ALA A 182 -10.05 11.46 -5.00
N THR A 183 -10.11 10.91 -3.79
CA THR A 183 -9.27 9.79 -3.35
C THR A 183 -10.12 8.56 -3.04
N THR A 184 -9.60 7.38 -3.32
CA THR A 184 -10.16 6.11 -2.84
C THR A 184 -9.16 5.47 -1.89
N LEU A 185 -9.63 4.97 -0.74
CA LEU A 185 -8.81 4.20 0.19
C LEU A 185 -8.89 2.72 -0.16
N PHE A 186 -7.73 2.09 -0.31
CA PHE A 186 -7.59 0.65 -0.41
C PHE A 186 -6.81 0.12 0.79
N ASP A 187 -7.24 -1.03 1.31
CA ASP A 187 -6.56 -1.73 2.39
C ASP A 187 -6.21 -3.16 1.98
N ILE A 188 -5.33 -3.77 2.77
CA ILE A 188 -5.03 -5.20 2.70
C ILE A 188 -5.55 -5.88 3.96
N ASN A 189 -6.46 -6.84 3.78
CA ASN A 189 -6.87 -7.76 4.82
C ASN A 189 -6.07 -9.06 4.67
N THR A 190 -5.11 -9.28 5.57
CA THR A 190 -4.23 -10.46 5.59
C THR A 190 -4.90 -11.68 6.24
N THR A 191 -6.05 -11.54 6.89
CA THR A 191 -6.81 -12.70 7.38
C THR A 191 -7.61 -13.36 6.25
N THR A 192 -8.07 -12.56 5.30
CA THR A 192 -8.84 -13.05 4.14
C THR A 192 -8.02 -13.07 2.85
N ASP A 193 -6.75 -12.66 2.89
CA ASP A 193 -5.85 -12.49 1.75
C ASP A 193 -6.47 -11.66 0.61
N GLN A 194 -7.03 -10.51 0.96
CA GLN A 194 -7.79 -9.67 0.02
C GLN A 194 -7.34 -8.22 0.04
N VAL A 195 -7.39 -7.60 -1.14
CA VAL A 195 -7.52 -6.15 -1.23
C VAL A 195 -8.98 -5.78 -1.02
N VAL A 196 -9.21 -4.74 -0.23
CA VAL A 196 -10.54 -4.20 0.05
C VAL A 196 -10.56 -2.69 -0.20
N ILE A 197 -11.69 -2.16 -0.66
CA ILE A 197 -11.95 -0.73 -0.71
C ILE A 197 -12.61 -0.32 0.60
N GLN A 198 -12.11 0.73 1.25
CA GLN A 198 -12.76 1.34 2.41
C GLN A 198 -13.57 2.58 1.99
N SER A 199 -14.87 2.40 1.77
CA SER A 199 -15.73 3.47 1.27
C SER A 199 -17.16 3.41 1.83
N PRO A 200 -17.66 4.49 2.46
CA PRO A 200 -16.91 5.68 2.89
C PRO A 200 -15.87 5.35 3.97
N ALA A 201 -14.67 5.94 3.90
CA ALA A 201 -13.58 5.67 4.86
C ALA A 201 -14.02 5.85 6.32
N ASN A 202 -14.74 6.93 6.62
CA ASN A 202 -15.18 7.24 8.00
C ASN A 202 -16.28 6.29 8.52
N ASN A 203 -16.96 5.57 7.63
CA ASN A 203 -17.93 4.54 8.03
C ASN A 203 -17.26 3.19 8.33
N GLY A 204 -15.98 3.03 8.00
CA GLY A 204 -15.24 1.78 8.21
C GLY A 204 -15.72 0.61 7.35
N THR A 205 -16.56 0.84 6.35
CA THR A 205 -17.12 -0.23 5.52
C THR A 205 -16.12 -0.68 4.45
N LEU A 206 -15.83 -1.97 4.44
CA LEU A 206 -14.89 -2.64 3.54
C LEU A 206 -15.63 -3.44 2.48
N ALA A 207 -15.23 -3.27 1.22
CA ALA A 207 -15.73 -4.01 0.08
C ALA A 207 -14.55 -4.74 -0.62
N PRO A 208 -14.49 -6.08 -0.59
CA PRO A 208 -13.42 -6.83 -1.25
C PRO A 208 -13.38 -6.59 -2.76
N THR A 209 -12.18 -6.40 -3.30
CA THR A 209 -11.94 -6.29 -4.76
C THR A 209 -11.41 -7.59 -5.34
N GLY A 210 -10.66 -8.37 -4.56
CA GLY A 210 -10.26 -9.72 -4.89
C GLY A 210 -9.07 -10.20 -4.07
N ASN A 211 -8.61 -11.42 -4.36
CA ASN A 211 -7.59 -12.09 -3.56
C ASN A 211 -6.17 -11.70 -3.99
N LEU A 212 -5.24 -11.68 -3.03
CA LEU A 212 -3.81 -11.40 -3.24
C LEU A 212 -3.13 -12.43 -4.16
N GLY A 213 -3.63 -13.67 -4.16
CA GLY A 213 -3.00 -14.80 -4.86
C GLY A 213 -1.85 -15.44 -4.08
N LEU A 214 -1.65 -15.04 -2.81
CA LEU A 214 -0.79 -15.67 -1.83
C LEU A 214 -1.46 -15.62 -0.44
N ASP A 215 -1.02 -16.48 0.46
CA ASP A 215 -1.31 -16.42 1.89
C ASP A 215 -0.32 -15.45 2.55
N ALA A 216 -0.78 -14.28 2.96
CA ALA A 216 0.03 -13.21 3.53
C ALA A 216 0.05 -13.30 5.07
N GLN A 217 1.23 -13.19 5.66
CA GLN A 217 1.36 -13.02 7.11
C GLN A 217 0.75 -11.69 7.58
N ILE A 218 0.51 -11.58 8.88
CA ILE A 218 -0.32 -10.54 9.48
C ILE A 218 0.20 -9.09 9.30
N ASN A 219 1.51 -8.92 9.09
CA ASN A 219 2.11 -7.61 8.93
C ASN A 219 2.34 -7.31 7.44
N ALA A 220 1.65 -6.30 6.94
CA ALA A 220 1.70 -5.84 5.56
C ALA A 220 1.82 -4.32 5.53
N GLY A 221 2.41 -3.80 4.47
CA GLY A 221 2.49 -2.38 4.16
C GLY A 221 2.00 -2.12 2.75
N MET A 222 1.47 -0.93 2.48
CA MET A 222 0.95 -0.58 1.18
C MET A 222 1.09 0.92 0.96
N ASP A 223 1.45 1.31 -0.26
CA ASP A 223 1.41 2.70 -0.71
C ASP A 223 1.05 2.75 -2.21
N ILE A 224 0.43 3.85 -2.65
CA ILE A 224 0.00 4.08 -4.02
C ILE A 224 0.70 5.32 -4.58
N TYR A 225 1.64 5.07 -5.48
CA TYR A 225 2.29 6.14 -6.24
C TYR A 225 1.35 6.71 -7.31
N SER A 226 1.32 8.03 -7.45
CA SER A 226 0.56 8.72 -8.50
C SER A 226 1.49 9.31 -9.56
N THR A 227 1.28 8.92 -10.82
CA THR A 227 1.91 9.60 -11.96
C THR A 227 1.10 10.85 -12.29
N LEU A 228 1.75 12.02 -12.27
CA LEU A 228 1.10 13.31 -12.50
C LEU A 228 1.37 13.84 -13.91
N SER A 229 0.36 14.47 -14.52
CA SER A 229 0.49 15.31 -15.71
C SER A 229 -0.26 16.63 -15.47
N GLY A 230 0.42 17.76 -15.63
CA GLY A 230 -0.18 19.08 -15.35
C GLY A 230 -0.58 19.28 -13.88
N GLY A 231 0.03 18.53 -12.95
CA GLY A 231 -0.30 18.59 -11.52
C GLY A 231 -1.49 17.72 -11.10
N LYS A 232 -2.04 16.92 -12.01
CA LYS A 232 -3.17 16.02 -11.78
C LYS A 232 -2.76 14.57 -12.02
N THR A 233 -3.27 13.64 -11.19
CA THR A 233 -3.02 12.21 -11.35
C THR A 233 -3.60 11.69 -12.66
N VAL A 234 -2.77 11.03 -13.45
CA VAL A 234 -3.15 10.34 -14.69
C VAL A 234 -3.03 8.82 -14.59
N ASP A 235 -2.27 8.32 -13.62
CA ASP A 235 -2.15 6.89 -13.35
C ASP A 235 -1.77 6.63 -11.89
N ASN A 236 -2.13 5.46 -11.36
CA ASN A 236 -1.79 5.01 -10.01
C ASN A 236 -1.08 3.66 -10.06
N THR A 237 0.01 3.51 -9.34
CA THR A 237 0.72 2.24 -9.17
C THR A 237 0.77 1.88 -7.69
N ALA A 238 0.09 0.80 -7.31
CA ALA A 238 0.07 0.32 -5.94
C ALA A 238 1.23 -0.65 -5.69
N PHE A 239 1.92 -0.45 -4.57
CA PHE A 239 2.95 -1.33 -4.05
C PHE A 239 2.52 -1.89 -2.71
N ALA A 240 2.93 -3.12 -2.41
CA ALA A 240 2.73 -3.72 -1.10
C ALA A 240 3.97 -4.48 -0.64
N SER A 241 4.33 -4.32 0.63
CA SER A 241 5.27 -5.21 1.30
C SER A 241 4.49 -6.34 1.94
N LEU A 242 4.69 -7.56 1.46
CA LEU A 242 3.98 -8.75 1.93
C LEU A 242 4.97 -9.86 2.26
N THR A 243 4.73 -10.55 3.37
CA THR A 243 5.47 -11.78 3.72
C THR A 243 4.58 -12.98 3.44
N ALA A 244 4.92 -13.78 2.42
CA ALA A 244 4.18 -15.01 2.14
C ALA A 244 4.31 -16.02 3.29
N TYR A 245 3.29 -16.85 3.51
CA TYR A 245 3.35 -17.93 4.50
C TYR A 245 4.60 -18.80 4.31
N GLY A 246 5.29 -19.07 5.42
CA GLY A 246 6.57 -19.80 5.44
C GLY A 246 7.80 -19.00 5.01
N ALA A 247 7.66 -17.77 4.51
CA ALA A 247 8.79 -16.87 4.28
C ALA A 247 9.26 -16.20 5.58
N SER A 248 10.55 -15.89 5.64
CA SER A 248 11.19 -15.22 6.79
C SER A 248 11.33 -13.71 6.64
N THR A 249 11.16 -13.21 5.42
CA THR A 249 11.36 -11.81 5.05
C THR A 249 10.33 -11.41 4.00
N PRO A 250 9.85 -10.16 4.03
CA PRO A 250 8.88 -9.65 3.07
C PRO A 250 9.48 -9.52 1.69
N SER A 251 8.60 -9.49 0.69
CA SER A 251 8.92 -9.08 -0.68
C SER A 251 8.02 -7.92 -1.09
N LEU A 252 8.50 -7.12 -2.05
CA LEU A 252 7.74 -6.05 -2.65
C LEU A 252 6.92 -6.56 -3.84
N TYR A 253 5.65 -6.21 -3.86
CA TYR A 253 4.70 -6.56 -4.90
C TYR A 253 4.14 -5.29 -5.54
N THR A 254 3.84 -5.33 -6.84
CA THR A 254 2.80 -4.48 -7.42
C THR A 254 1.44 -5.14 -7.16
N VAL A 255 0.42 -4.34 -6.83
CA VAL A 255 -0.92 -4.84 -6.54
C VAL A 255 -1.93 -4.25 -7.53
N ASN A 256 -2.73 -5.10 -8.18
CA ASN A 256 -3.91 -4.61 -8.89
C ASN A 256 -5.04 -4.39 -7.88
N VAL A 257 -5.30 -3.14 -7.53
CA VAL A 257 -6.27 -2.80 -6.48
C VAL A 257 -7.72 -3.16 -6.82
N PHE A 258 -8.04 -3.40 -8.10
CA PHE A 258 -9.39 -3.76 -8.55
C PHE A 258 -9.62 -5.27 -8.64
N THR A 259 -8.57 -6.07 -8.73
CA THR A 259 -8.68 -7.55 -8.78
C THR A 259 -8.05 -8.23 -7.57
N GLY A 260 -7.34 -7.48 -6.73
CA GLY A 260 -6.55 -7.97 -5.60
C GLY A 260 -5.21 -8.58 -5.96
N GLN A 261 -4.95 -8.91 -7.23
CA GLN A 261 -3.78 -9.69 -7.62
C GLN A 261 -2.46 -8.99 -7.25
N ALA A 262 -1.70 -9.60 -6.34
CA ALA A 262 -0.32 -9.19 -6.04
C ALA A 262 0.65 -9.91 -7.00
N THR A 263 1.60 -9.16 -7.55
CA THR A 263 2.65 -9.67 -8.44
C THR A 263 4.00 -9.18 -7.94
N LEU A 264 4.96 -10.10 -7.77
CA LEU A 264 6.31 -9.72 -7.34
C LEU A 264 6.89 -8.66 -8.28
N VAL A 265 7.51 -7.63 -7.71
CA VAL A 265 8.20 -6.63 -8.54
C VAL A 265 9.34 -7.30 -9.30
N ASN A 266 9.26 -7.23 -10.63
CA ASN A 266 10.20 -7.82 -11.59
C ASN A 266 10.33 -9.35 -11.49
N ASP A 267 11.02 -9.84 -10.48
CA ASP A 267 11.25 -11.26 -10.23
C ASP A 267 11.43 -11.54 -8.74
N ALA A 268 11.44 -12.82 -8.35
CA ALA A 268 11.57 -13.23 -6.95
C ALA A 268 12.89 -12.82 -6.28
N ALA A 269 13.97 -12.66 -7.05
CA ALA A 269 15.25 -12.25 -6.48
C ALA A 269 15.25 -10.75 -6.19
N LYS A 270 14.73 -9.93 -7.10
CA LYS A 270 14.73 -8.46 -7.00
C LYS A 270 13.67 -7.89 -6.06
N SER A 271 12.59 -8.62 -5.85
CA SER A 271 11.49 -8.20 -4.97
C SER A 271 11.76 -8.46 -3.49
N LYS A 272 12.63 -9.41 -3.15
CA LYS A 272 12.81 -9.86 -1.76
C LYS A 272 13.64 -8.87 -0.95
N PHE A 273 13.10 -8.35 0.15
CA PHE A 273 13.87 -7.49 1.04
C PHE A 273 14.93 -8.28 1.82
N PRO A 274 16.13 -7.72 2.03
CA PRO A 274 17.15 -8.32 2.88
C PRO A 274 16.88 -8.14 4.39
N LEU A 275 15.89 -7.32 4.74
CA LEU A 275 15.43 -7.03 6.11
C LEU A 275 13.92 -7.22 6.22
N ASN A 276 13.40 -7.28 7.45
CA ASN A 276 11.96 -7.36 7.72
C ASN A 276 11.27 -5.99 7.52
N ILE A 277 11.27 -5.46 6.29
CA ILE A 277 10.63 -4.19 5.94
C ILE A 277 9.12 -4.38 5.82
N THR A 278 8.35 -3.93 6.81
CA THR A 278 6.91 -4.26 6.89
C THR A 278 6.00 -3.12 6.45
N ASP A 279 6.52 -1.91 6.37
CA ASP A 279 5.79 -0.75 5.86
C ASP A 279 6.65 0.05 4.88
N VAL A 280 6.00 0.69 3.90
CA VAL A 280 6.67 1.35 2.77
C VAL A 280 5.98 2.65 2.40
N ALA A 281 6.78 3.65 1.99
CA ALA A 281 6.31 4.91 1.43
C ALA A 281 7.15 5.28 0.21
N VAL A 282 6.50 5.58 -0.92
CA VAL A 282 7.10 5.94 -2.19
C VAL A 282 7.21 7.47 -2.26
N SER A 283 8.36 7.97 -2.72
CA SER A 283 8.58 9.39 -2.96
C SER A 283 7.51 9.94 -3.90
N LEU A 284 6.89 11.06 -3.54
CA LEU A 284 5.86 11.73 -4.36
C LEU A 284 6.37 12.11 -5.76
N THR A 285 7.68 12.26 -5.95
CA THR A 285 8.31 12.59 -7.23
C THR A 285 8.97 11.38 -7.90
N GLY A 286 8.93 10.20 -7.28
CA GLY A 286 9.61 9.00 -7.75
C GLY A 286 11.14 9.05 -7.69
N SER A 287 11.74 10.13 -7.13
CA SER A 287 13.18 10.38 -7.06
C SER A 287 13.68 10.57 -5.63
#